data_AF-A0A439DGU9-F1
#
_entry.id   AF-A0A439DGU9-F1
#
_cell.length_a   1.000
_cell.length_b   1.000
_cell.length_c   1.000
_cell.angle_alpha   90.00
_cell.angle_beta   90.00
_cell.angle_gamma   90.00
#
_symmetry.space_group_name_H-M   'P 1'
#
loop_
_entity.id
_entity.type
_entity.pdbx_description
1 polymer ?
#
loop_
_entity_poly.entity_id
_entity_poly.type
_entity_poly.pdbx_seq_one_letter_code
_entity_poly.pdbx_strand_id
1 'polypeptide(L)'
;MATIVASSAPAQVLELSGEPEKRNVSTVINYYRDPGDGSLPIPIRISDKTVTNERPTTAKPTIVRDITGEEKKYTLDRNGFHFCRQATQLRGADFHDSELVKAKYYPEAEQLLKNMYYPSLSSQLIRM
;
A
#
# COMPACT_ATOMS: atom_id res chain seq x y z
N MET A 1 26.84 -39.88 -18.54
CA MET A 1 25.81 -38.83 -18.72
C MET A 1 25.11 -38.67 -17.39
N ALA A 2 25.51 -37.68 -16.59
CA ALA A 2 25.08 -37.56 -15.19
C ALA A 2 23.83 -36.69 -15.07
N THR A 3 22.74 -37.31 -14.61
CA THR A 3 21.46 -36.68 -14.27
C THR A 3 21.58 -35.95 -12.95
N ILE A 4 21.22 -34.66 -12.91
CA ILE A 4 21.13 -33.87 -11.67
C ILE A 4 19.69 -33.98 -11.17
N VAL A 5 19.53 -34.54 -9.97
CA VAL A 5 18.25 -34.59 -9.23
C VAL A 5 18.20 -33.37 -8.32
N ALA A 6 17.26 -32.45 -8.57
CA ALA A 6 16.98 -31.35 -7.67
C ALA A 6 16.15 -31.86 -6.49
N SER A 7 16.75 -31.88 -5.28
CA SER A 7 16.04 -32.14 -4.03
C SER A 7 15.49 -30.82 -3.48
N SER A 8 14.16 -30.68 -3.40
CA SER A 8 13.51 -29.57 -2.73
C SER A 8 13.29 -29.90 -1.25
N ALA A 9 14.03 -29.24 -0.37
CA ALA A 9 13.71 -29.23 1.05
C ALA A 9 12.49 -28.30 1.30
N PRO A 10 11.52 -28.70 2.15
CA PRO A 10 10.36 -27.87 2.45
C PRO A 10 10.77 -26.67 3.31
N ALA A 11 10.25 -25.48 2.96
CA ALA A 11 10.44 -24.25 3.72
C ALA A 11 9.81 -24.40 5.12
N GLN A 12 10.63 -24.28 6.16
CA GLN A 12 10.16 -24.25 7.54
C GLN A 12 9.62 -22.85 7.86
N VAL A 13 8.35 -22.77 8.24
CA VAL A 13 7.72 -21.57 8.78
C VAL A 13 8.23 -21.40 10.22
N LEU A 14 9.16 -20.47 10.44
CA LEU A 14 9.50 -20.06 11.80
C LEU A 14 8.39 -19.16 12.34
N GLU A 15 7.61 -19.67 13.29
CA GLU A 15 6.82 -18.83 14.19
C GLU A 15 7.77 -17.94 15.01
N LEU A 16 7.79 -16.65 14.68
CA LEU A 16 8.52 -15.62 15.43
C LEU A 16 7.76 -15.30 16.72
N SER A 17 8.03 -16.08 17.76
CA SER A 17 7.63 -15.77 19.15
C SER A 17 8.60 -14.75 19.75
N GLY A 18 8.35 -13.48 19.47
CA GLY A 18 9.01 -12.33 20.08
C GLY A 18 8.39 -11.04 19.53
N GLU A 19 8.28 -9.99 20.35
CA GLU A 19 7.93 -8.66 19.84
C GLU A 19 8.86 -8.35 18.65
N PRO A 20 8.33 -8.07 17.45
CA PRO A 20 9.16 -7.88 16.29
C PRO A 20 10.08 -6.69 16.55
N GLU A 21 11.39 -6.95 16.60
CA GLU A 21 12.40 -5.91 16.71
C GLU A 21 12.20 -4.94 15.53
N LYS A 22 11.95 -3.66 15.83
CA LYS A 22 11.66 -2.65 14.80
C LYS A 22 12.83 -2.52 13.83
N ARG A 23 12.57 -2.74 12.54
CA ARG A 23 13.60 -2.71 11.48
C ARG A 23 13.54 -1.42 10.68
N ASN A 24 13.99 -0.31 11.29
CA ASN A 24 14.11 0.95 10.56
C ASN A 24 15.18 0.84 9.45
N VAL A 25 14.90 1.42 8.29
CA VAL A 25 15.81 1.40 7.13
C VAL A 25 16.28 2.81 6.82
N SER A 26 17.59 3.05 6.85
CA SER A 26 18.20 4.28 6.34
C SER A 26 18.44 4.12 4.84
N THR A 27 17.82 4.99 4.03
CA THR A 27 17.91 4.92 2.57
C THR A 27 17.85 6.32 1.94
N VAL A 28 17.86 6.38 0.62
CA VAL A 28 17.71 7.61 -0.16
C VAL A 28 16.46 7.48 -1.02
N ILE A 29 15.53 8.43 -0.88
CA ILE A 29 14.34 8.54 -1.72
C ILE A 29 14.57 9.61 -2.78
N ASN A 30 14.39 9.26 -4.05
CA ASN A 30 14.53 10.18 -5.17
C ASN A 30 13.17 10.79 -5.50
N TYR A 31 13.04 12.10 -5.31
CA TYR A 31 11.84 12.85 -5.67
C TYR A 31 11.99 13.49 -7.04
N TYR A 32 10.89 13.64 -7.77
CA TYR A 32 10.90 14.47 -8.98
C TYR A 32 11.34 15.89 -8.63
N ARG A 33 12.30 16.42 -9.38
CA ARG A 33 12.76 17.80 -9.25
C ARG A 33 11.92 18.66 -10.19
N ASP A 34 10.85 19.21 -9.65
CA ASP A 34 10.01 20.19 -10.35
C ASP A 34 10.84 21.44 -10.69
N PRO A 35 10.88 21.87 -11.97
CA PRO A 35 11.53 23.12 -12.37
C PRO A 35 10.93 24.37 -11.70
N GLY A 36 9.67 24.30 -11.25
CA GLY A 36 8.99 25.41 -10.58
C GLY A 36 8.56 26.56 -11.51
N ASP A 37 8.75 26.41 -12.82
CA ASP A 37 8.34 27.36 -13.87
C ASP A 37 6.91 27.11 -14.39
N GLY A 38 6.21 26.11 -13.83
CA GLY A 38 4.87 25.70 -14.25
C GLY A 38 4.84 24.83 -15.51
N SER A 39 5.99 24.46 -16.07
CA SER A 39 6.07 23.51 -17.18
C SER A 39 5.65 22.10 -16.76
N LEU A 40 5.15 21.34 -17.73
CA LEU A 40 4.78 19.95 -17.49
C LEU A 40 6.03 19.07 -17.37
N PRO A 41 5.98 17.98 -16.57
CA PRO A 41 7.09 17.05 -16.47
C PRO A 41 7.47 16.46 -17.83
N ILE A 42 8.77 16.35 -18.08
CA ILE A 42 9.31 15.74 -19.31
C ILE A 42 8.64 14.37 -19.52
N PRO A 43 8.02 14.10 -20.68
CA PRO A 43 7.33 12.85 -20.92
C PRO A 43 8.34 11.70 -20.95
N ILE A 44 7.97 10.57 -20.36
CA ILE A 44 8.74 9.34 -20.50
C ILE A 44 8.43 8.78 -21.89
N ARG A 45 9.45 8.64 -22.73
CA ARG A 45 9.29 8.05 -24.06
C ARG A 45 9.61 6.56 -23.97
N ILE A 46 8.59 5.76 -24.28
CA ILE A 46 8.70 4.30 -24.36
C ILE A 46 8.68 3.94 -25.83
N SER A 47 9.76 3.32 -26.31
CA SER A 47 9.86 2.70 -27.63
C SER A 47 10.13 1.22 -27.45
N ASP A 48 9.89 0.40 -28.48
CA ASP A 48 10.03 -1.07 -28.41
C ASP A 48 11.39 -1.56 -27.91
N LYS A 49 12.43 -0.71 -27.97
CA LYS A 49 13.82 -1.05 -27.59
C LYS A 49 14.42 -0.18 -26.49
N THR A 50 13.83 0.96 -26.17
CA THR A 50 14.42 1.94 -25.24
C THR A 50 13.36 2.68 -24.44
N VAL A 51 13.57 2.75 -23.12
CA VAL A 51 12.86 3.65 -22.21
C VAL A 51 13.78 4.81 -21.85
N THR A 52 13.45 6.01 -22.32
CA THR A 52 14.20 7.22 -21.96
C THR A 52 13.46 7.95 -20.83
N ASN A 53 14.10 8.02 -19.66
CA ASN A 53 13.60 8.76 -18.50
C ASN A 53 14.62 9.84 -18.10
N GLU A 54 14.42 11.04 -18.65
CA GLU A 54 15.28 12.21 -18.43
C GLU A 54 14.83 13.08 -17.25
N ARG A 55 13.85 12.63 -16.45
CA ARG A 55 13.32 13.47 -15.36
C ARG A 55 14.40 13.70 -14.31
N PRO A 56 14.79 14.95 -14.06
CA PRO A 56 15.73 15.24 -12.99
C PRO A 56 15.12 14.83 -11.65
N THR A 57 15.94 14.25 -10.78
CA THR A 57 15.51 13.86 -9.44
C THR A 57 16.36 14.53 -8.37
N THR A 58 15.77 14.69 -7.19
CA THR A 58 16.45 15.16 -5.99
C THR A 58 16.47 14.04 -4.97
N ALA A 59 17.67 13.56 -4.68
CA ALA A 59 17.93 12.55 -3.66
C ALA A 59 17.72 13.15 -2.27
N LYS A 60 16.90 12.49 -1.44
CA LYS A 60 16.71 12.84 -0.02
C LYS A 60 17.02 11.63 0.87
N PRO A 61 18.08 11.71 1.70
CA PRO A 61 18.32 10.73 2.74
C PRO A 61 17.14 10.69 3.71
N THR A 62 16.56 9.51 3.91
CA THR A 62 15.33 9.30 4.68
C THR A 62 15.45 8.01 5.49
N ILE A 63 14.94 8.05 6.72
CA ILE A 63 14.75 6.86 7.55
C ILE A 63 13.31 6.38 7.39
N VAL A 64 13.13 5.21 6.79
CA VAL A 64 11.84 4.50 6.75
C VAL A 64 11.66 3.80 8.09
N ARG A 65 10.59 4.17 8.80
CA ARG A 65 10.33 3.66 10.15
C ARG A 65 9.44 2.43 10.10
N ASP A 66 9.86 1.38 10.80
CA ASP A 66 9.03 0.22 11.07
C ASP A 66 8.05 0.56 12.21
N ILE A 67 6.77 0.27 11.96
CA ILE A 67 5.66 0.60 12.85
C ILE A 67 4.86 -0.65 13.24
N THR A 68 5.36 -1.85 12.94
CA THR A 68 4.72 -3.11 13.32
C THR A 68 4.45 -3.12 14.84
N GLY A 69 3.22 -3.47 15.22
CA GLY A 69 2.74 -3.48 16.61
C GLY A 69 2.28 -2.12 17.14
N GLU A 70 2.46 -1.04 16.39
CA GLU A 70 2.06 0.32 16.77
C GLU A 70 1.03 0.94 15.83
N GLU A 71 0.39 0.16 14.97
CA GLU A 71 -0.49 0.62 13.90
C GLU A 71 -1.63 1.50 14.44
N LYS A 72 -2.16 1.14 15.62
CA LYS A 72 -3.24 1.89 16.31
C LYS A 72 -2.83 3.31 16.74
N LYS A 73 -1.53 3.61 16.84
CA LYS A 73 -1.05 4.94 17.20
C LYS A 73 -1.20 5.93 16.03
N TYR A 74 -1.37 5.45 14.80
CA TYR A 74 -1.42 6.28 13.59
C TYR A 74 -2.88 6.59 13.22
N THR A 75 -3.21 7.86 13.23
CA THR A 75 -4.55 8.36 12.92
C THR A 75 -4.51 9.32 11.74
N LEU A 76 -5.65 9.47 11.07
CA LEU A 76 -5.77 10.31 9.89
C LEU A 76 -5.43 11.78 10.20
N ASP A 77 -5.91 12.31 11.33
CA ASP A 77 -5.65 13.70 11.73
C ASP A 77 -4.18 13.96 12.09
N ARG A 78 -3.51 13.00 12.73
CA ARG A 78 -2.13 13.18 13.21
C ARG A 78 -1.08 12.86 12.15
N ASN A 79 -1.34 11.85 11.32
CA ASN A 79 -0.36 11.26 10.42
C ASN A 79 -0.76 11.33 8.95
N GLY A 80 -1.99 11.70 8.63
CA GLY A 80 -2.51 11.69 7.25
C GLY A 80 -2.87 10.30 6.74
N PHE A 81 -2.80 9.26 7.56
CA PHE A 81 -3.24 7.91 7.23
C PHE A 81 -3.69 7.14 8.49
N HIS A 82 -4.47 6.08 8.29
CA HIS A 82 -4.94 5.22 9.35
C HIS A 82 -5.01 3.76 8.86
N PHE A 83 -4.64 2.82 9.72
CA PHE A 83 -4.80 1.39 9.44
C PHE A 83 -6.20 0.93 9.81
N CYS A 84 -6.93 0.38 8.85
CA CYS A 84 -8.20 -0.30 9.10
C CYS A 84 -8.13 -1.73 8.58
N ARG A 85 -8.89 -2.62 9.22
CA ARG A 85 -9.06 -3.99 8.77
C ARG A 85 -10.54 -4.21 8.53
N GLN A 86 -10.92 -4.28 7.26
CA GLN A 86 -12.30 -4.50 6.85
C GLN A 86 -12.33 -5.66 5.87
N ALA A 87 -13.21 -6.63 6.11
CA ALA A 87 -13.43 -7.71 5.16
C ALA A 87 -14.29 -7.19 3.99
N THR A 88 -13.94 -7.56 2.77
CA THR A 88 -14.74 -7.29 1.57
C THR A 88 -15.43 -8.57 1.11
N GLN A 89 -16.56 -8.42 0.44
CA GLN A 89 -17.27 -9.54 -0.19
C GLN A 89 -16.58 -10.08 -1.44
N LEU A 90 -15.69 -9.31 -2.07
CA LEU A 90 -14.98 -9.71 -3.30
C LEU A 90 -13.72 -10.51 -3.01
N ARG A 91 -13.35 -11.42 -3.92
CA ARG A 91 -12.14 -12.23 -3.81
C ARG A 91 -11.44 -12.39 -5.16
N GLY A 92 -10.10 -12.38 -5.13
CA GLY A 92 -9.27 -12.82 -6.25
C GLY A 92 -9.69 -12.25 -7.60
N ALA A 93 -10.22 -13.11 -8.48
CA ALA A 93 -10.61 -12.75 -9.84
C ALA A 93 -11.83 -11.82 -9.93
N ASP A 94 -12.63 -11.67 -8.88
CA ASP A 94 -13.79 -10.75 -8.85
C ASP A 94 -13.39 -9.30 -9.15
N PHE A 95 -12.14 -8.92 -8.83
CA PHE A 95 -11.62 -7.58 -9.10
C PHE A 95 -11.33 -7.29 -10.58
N HIS A 96 -11.43 -8.30 -11.46
CA HIS A 96 -11.33 -8.11 -12.90
C HIS A 96 -12.67 -7.72 -13.55
N ASP A 97 -13.79 -7.90 -12.85
CA ASP A 97 -15.12 -7.47 -13.31
C ASP A 97 -15.42 -6.07 -12.77
N SER A 98 -15.35 -5.08 -13.65
CA SER A 98 -15.58 -3.68 -13.28
C SER A 98 -16.98 -3.40 -12.76
N GLU A 99 -17.99 -4.11 -13.26
CA GLU A 99 -19.37 -3.90 -12.87
C GLU A 99 -19.63 -4.52 -11.49
N LEU A 100 -19.06 -5.69 -11.22
CA LEU A 100 -19.11 -6.31 -9.90
C LEU A 100 -18.38 -5.45 -8.84
N VAL A 101 -17.21 -4.91 -9.17
CA VAL A 101 -16.46 -4.01 -8.28
C VAL A 101 -17.27 -2.76 -7.94
N LYS A 102 -17.86 -2.10 -8.94
CA LYS A 102 -18.71 -0.93 -8.70
C LYS A 102 -19.93 -1.28 -7.85
N ALA A 103 -20.57 -2.42 -8.13
CA ALA A 103 -21.80 -2.81 -7.46
C ALA A 103 -21.59 -3.19 -5.98
N LYS A 104 -20.43 -3.77 -5.63
CA LYS A 104 -20.19 -4.29 -4.27
C LYS A 104 -19.11 -3.54 -3.51
N TYR A 105 -17.92 -3.37 -4.09
CA TYR A 105 -16.76 -2.83 -3.39
C TYR A 105 -16.89 -1.33 -3.12
N TYR A 106 -17.45 -0.56 -4.06
CA TYR A 106 -17.57 0.89 -3.88
C TYR A 106 -18.53 1.25 -2.74
N PRO A 107 -19.73 0.66 -2.63
CA PRO A 107 -20.59 0.86 -1.45
C PRO A 107 -19.92 0.44 -0.13
N GLU A 108 -19.17 -0.67 -0.12
CA GLU A 108 -18.42 -1.11 1.07
C GLU A 108 -17.36 -0.08 1.49
N ALA A 109 -16.59 0.45 0.54
CA ALA A 109 -15.57 1.46 0.79
C ALA A 109 -16.20 2.79 1.27
N GLU A 110 -17.32 3.20 0.66
CA GLU A 110 -18.07 4.37 1.09
C GLU A 110 -18.56 4.22 2.53
N GLN A 111 -19.14 3.07 2.88
CA GLN A 111 -19.61 2.82 4.24
C GLN A 111 -18.46 2.77 5.25
N LEU A 112 -17.31 2.21 4.88
CA LEU A 112 -16.10 2.22 5.71
C LEU A 112 -15.66 3.66 6.01
N LEU A 113 -15.58 4.52 4.99
CA LEU A 113 -15.22 5.93 5.16
C LEU A 113 -16.23 6.66 6.05
N LYS A 114 -17.53 6.45 5.85
CA LYS A 114 -18.58 7.04 6.71
C LYS A 114 -18.41 6.61 8.17
N ASN A 115 -18.15 5.33 8.42
CA ASN A 115 -17.95 4.81 9.78
C ASN A 115 -16.69 5.38 10.45
N MET A 116 -15.63 5.66 9.69
CA MET A 116 -14.41 6.26 10.21
C MET A 116 -14.58 7.75 10.55
N TYR A 117 -15.29 8.51 9.72
CA TYR A 117 -15.48 9.95 9.90
C TYR A 117 -16.66 10.34 10.80
N TYR A 118 -17.71 9.51 10.86
CA TYR A 118 -18.94 9.79 11.60
C TYR A 118 -19.30 8.65 12.59
N PRO A 119 -18.41 8.30 13.53
CA PRO A 119 -18.61 7.13 14.40
C PRO A 119 -19.84 7.23 15.31
N SER A 120 -20.34 8.43 15.61
CA SER A 120 -21.46 8.65 16.55
C SER A 120 -22.86 8.50 15.95
N LEU A 121 -23.02 8.46 14.62
CA LEU A 121 -24.33 8.33 13.96
C LEU A 121 -24.64 6.88 13.53
N SER A 122 -23.61 6.07 13.22
CA SER A 122 -23.81 4.68 12.80
C SER A 122 -24.32 3.75 13.92
N SER A 123 -24.16 4.14 15.19
CA SER A 123 -24.65 3.37 16.35
C SER A 123 -26.11 3.68 16.72
N GLN A 124 -26.71 4.75 16.18
CA GLN A 124 -28.13 5.07 16.41
C GLN A 124 -29.08 4.39 15.41
N LEU A 125 -28.60 3.95 14.24
CA LEU A 125 -29.45 3.26 13.25
C LEU A 125 -29.64 1.75 13.47
N ILE A 126 -28.96 1.13 14.46
CA ILE A 126 -29.08 -0.31 14.76
C ILE A 126 -29.93 -0.55 16.04
N ARG A 127 -30.67 0.47 16.52
CA ARG A 127 -31.56 0.37 17.70
C ARG A 127 -33.04 0.70 17.43
N MET A 128 -33.52 0.52 16.20
CA MET A 128 -34.95 0.48 15.87
C MET A 128 -35.30 -0.85 15.20
#